data_AF-A0A933R935-F1
#
_entry.id   AF-A0A933R935-F1
#
_cell.length_a   1.000
_cell.length_b   1.000
_cell.length_c   1.000
_cell.angle_alpha   90.00
_cell.angle_beta   90.00
_cell.angle_gamma   90.00
#
_symmetry.space_group_name_H-M   'P 1'
#
loop_
_entity.id
_entity.type
_entity.pdbx_description
1 polymer ?
#
loop_
_entity_poly.entity_id
_entity_poly.type
_entity_poly.pdbx_seq_one_letter_code
_entity_poly.pdbx_strand_id
1 'polypeptide(L)'
;MLQRTQRPANLAAAVELLAAVNEARVDLNRVEELIAADPTLAYGLLKVVNSSSFGLTVHVQSIRHAIVMLGMAQVRQLAMLLTMAGSSESVDDELLVLAATRARMASQLAEGDLDLVNGAYTAGLLSVLDVVFHCSMHELLSDLPLPQAVRRALLDGSGPIGNVLAAVYAFERADTAALERLRPDEGEVLRDAFGAGVEWGESIRLALAGV
;
A
#
# COMPACT_ATOMS: atom_id res chain seq x y z
N MET A 1 -35.30 7.22 -8.49
CA MET A 1 -34.25 8.09 -9.07
C MET A 1 -32.92 7.50 -8.64
N LEU A 2 -32.03 7.15 -9.58
CA LEU A 2 -30.68 6.70 -9.24
C LEU A 2 -29.88 7.90 -8.75
N GLN A 3 -29.46 7.89 -7.48
CA GLN A 3 -28.48 8.86 -7.00
C GLN A 3 -27.16 8.57 -7.72
N ARG A 4 -26.66 9.55 -8.48
CA ARG A 4 -25.27 9.52 -8.96
C ARG A 4 -24.38 9.59 -7.74
N THR A 5 -23.65 8.51 -7.46
CA THR A 5 -22.64 8.45 -6.39
C THR A 5 -21.66 9.60 -6.59
N GLN A 6 -21.67 10.56 -5.67
CA GLN A 6 -20.88 11.78 -5.79
C GLN A 6 -19.43 11.42 -5.44
N ARG A 7 -18.56 11.29 -6.45
CA ARG A 7 -17.14 10.98 -6.25
C ARG A 7 -16.52 12.04 -5.33
N PRO A 8 -15.91 11.68 -4.18
CA PRO A 8 -15.31 12.67 -3.29
C PRO A 8 -14.15 13.39 -3.99
N ALA A 9 -13.94 14.68 -3.67
CA ALA A 9 -12.99 15.52 -4.38
C ALA A 9 -11.56 14.95 -4.40
N ASN A 10 -11.16 14.31 -3.29
CA ASN A 10 -9.83 13.72 -3.13
C ASN A 10 -9.65 12.44 -3.96
N LEU A 11 -10.72 11.75 -4.39
CA LEU A 11 -10.62 10.51 -5.17
C LEU A 11 -9.99 10.74 -6.56
N ALA A 12 -10.21 11.90 -7.18
CA ALA A 12 -9.65 12.19 -8.50
C ALA A 12 -8.12 12.37 -8.44
N ALA A 13 -7.64 13.19 -7.51
CA ALA A 13 -6.21 13.37 -7.25
C ALA A 13 -5.56 12.07 -6.75
N ALA A 14 -6.26 11.32 -5.89
CA ALA A 14 -5.86 10.00 -5.43
C ALA A 14 -5.65 9.02 -6.58
N VAL A 15 -6.64 8.85 -7.45
CA VAL A 15 -6.56 7.93 -8.61
C VAL A 15 -5.50 8.40 -9.60
N GLU A 16 -5.33 9.71 -9.81
CA GLU A 16 -4.28 10.24 -10.70
C GLU A 16 -2.87 9.98 -10.14
N LEU A 17 -2.65 10.21 -8.83
CA LEU A 17 -1.39 9.88 -8.18
C LEU A 17 -1.14 8.37 -8.19
N LEU A 18 -2.14 7.56 -7.82
CA LEU A 18 -2.06 6.09 -7.89
C LEU A 18 -1.78 5.60 -9.32
N ALA A 19 -2.29 6.27 -10.35
CA ALA A 19 -2.00 5.93 -11.74
C ALA A 19 -0.55 6.27 -12.12
N ALA A 20 -0.13 7.52 -11.91
CA ALA A 20 1.20 8.01 -12.25
C ALA A 20 2.32 7.27 -11.51
N VAL A 21 2.16 7.04 -10.19
CA VAL A 21 3.18 6.29 -9.44
C VAL A 21 3.31 4.87 -9.96
N ASN A 22 2.24 4.26 -10.50
CA ASN A 22 2.23 2.85 -10.92
C ASN A 22 2.86 2.56 -12.27
N GLU A 23 2.95 3.56 -13.17
CA GLU A 23 3.38 3.37 -14.57
C GLU A 23 4.67 2.54 -14.73
N ALA A 24 4.78 1.86 -15.87
CA ALA A 24 5.94 1.03 -16.22
C ALA A 24 7.24 1.85 -16.41
N ARG A 25 7.11 3.16 -16.66
CA ARG A 25 8.20 4.14 -16.60
C ARG A 25 7.70 5.38 -15.88
N VAL A 26 7.90 5.43 -14.57
CA VAL A 26 7.47 6.56 -13.73
C VAL A 26 8.18 7.85 -14.15
N ASP A 27 7.42 8.89 -14.51
CA ASP A 27 7.96 10.25 -14.54
C ASP A 27 8.04 10.80 -13.10
N LEU A 28 9.27 10.95 -12.62
CA LEU A 28 9.55 11.44 -11.28
C LEU A 28 9.06 12.88 -11.07
N ASN A 29 9.07 13.71 -12.12
CA ASN A 29 8.54 15.07 -12.03
C ASN A 29 7.01 15.02 -11.89
N ARG A 30 6.34 14.14 -12.65
CA ARG A 30 4.88 14.01 -12.56
C ARG A 30 4.43 13.51 -11.19
N VAL A 31 5.12 12.54 -10.61
CA VAL A 31 4.82 12.08 -9.25
C VAL A 31 5.12 13.17 -8.22
N GLU A 32 6.22 13.90 -8.35
CA GLU A 32 6.51 15.03 -7.46
C GLU A 32 5.45 16.13 -7.56
N GLU A 33 5.00 16.50 -8.77
CA GLU A 33 3.91 17.44 -9.00
C GLU A 33 2.61 16.99 -8.33
N LEU A 34 2.23 15.72 -8.50
CA LEU A 34 0.98 15.18 -7.96
C LEU A 34 1.00 15.08 -6.43
N ILE A 35 2.14 14.73 -5.83
CA ILE A 35 2.32 14.76 -4.37
C ILE A 35 2.37 16.21 -3.86
N ALA A 36 3.04 17.12 -4.56
CA ALA A 36 3.13 18.53 -4.17
C ALA A 36 1.81 19.30 -4.34
N ALA A 37 0.92 18.85 -5.23
CA ALA A 37 -0.40 19.41 -5.43
C ALA A 37 -1.35 19.16 -4.23
N ASP A 38 -1.06 18.17 -3.39
CA ASP A 38 -1.75 17.90 -2.13
C ASP A 38 -0.80 18.15 -0.94
N PRO A 39 -0.92 19.29 -0.24
CA PRO A 39 -0.08 19.60 0.92
C PRO A 39 -0.16 18.57 2.05
N THR A 40 -1.27 17.83 2.18
CA THR A 40 -1.45 16.78 3.18
C THR A 40 -0.62 15.55 2.82
N LEU A 41 -0.63 15.15 1.54
CA LEU A 41 0.21 14.05 1.05
C LEU A 41 1.71 14.42 1.07
N ALA A 42 2.06 15.63 0.66
CA ALA A 42 3.44 16.13 0.72
C ALA A 42 3.99 16.17 2.15
N TYR A 43 3.21 16.69 3.10
CA TYR A 43 3.58 16.73 4.52
C TYR A 43 3.65 15.32 5.12
N GLY A 44 2.64 14.48 4.89
CA GLY A 44 2.59 13.10 5.36
C GLY A 44 3.79 12.28 4.85
N LEU A 45 4.16 12.44 3.57
CA LEU A 45 5.35 11.81 3.00
C LEU A 45 6.61 12.25 3.73
N LEU A 46 6.87 13.56 3.81
CA LEU A 46 8.07 14.07 4.47
C LEU A 46 8.14 13.67 5.95
N LYS A 47 7.01 13.61 6.64
CA LYS A 47 6.94 13.22 8.06
C LYS A 47 7.21 11.72 8.26
N VAL A 48 6.63 10.85 7.43
CA VAL A 48 6.87 9.41 7.47
C VAL A 48 8.31 9.08 7.07
N VAL A 49 8.86 9.71 6.02
CA VAL A 49 10.25 9.51 5.58
C VAL A 49 11.27 9.95 6.63
N ASN A 50 10.99 11.01 7.38
CA ASN A 50 11.83 11.49 8.49
C ASN A 50 11.57 10.78 9.84
N SER A 51 10.65 9.82 9.90
CA SER A 51 10.43 9.01 11.10
C SER A 51 11.63 8.10 11.38
N SER A 52 11.79 7.70 12.63
CA SER A 52 12.83 6.75 13.06
C SER A 52 12.76 5.41 12.33
N SER A 53 11.59 5.01 11.82
CA SER A 53 11.36 3.71 11.17
C SER A 53 11.96 3.58 9.77
N PHE A 54 12.38 4.68 9.13
CA PHE A 54 13.19 4.62 7.90
C PHE A 54 14.70 4.61 8.18
N GLY A 55 15.13 4.82 9.44
CA GLY A 55 16.54 4.75 9.84
C GLY A 55 17.47 5.75 9.15
N LEU A 56 16.93 6.79 8.50
CA LEU A 56 17.71 7.78 7.77
C LEU A 56 18.52 8.65 8.73
N THR A 57 19.84 8.72 8.50
CA THR A 57 20.76 9.61 9.23
C THR A 57 20.72 11.06 8.75
N VAL A 58 20.03 11.33 7.65
CA VAL A 58 19.91 12.65 7.00
C VAL A 58 18.45 13.06 6.98
N HIS A 59 18.18 14.30 7.42
CA HIS A 59 16.84 14.87 7.37
C HIS A 59 16.43 15.19 5.93
N VAL A 60 15.32 14.61 5.47
CA VAL A 60 14.79 14.75 4.12
C VAL A 60 13.94 16.01 4.01
N GLN A 61 14.30 16.88 3.08
CA GLN A 61 13.80 18.26 2.99
C GLN A 61 12.83 18.53 1.83
N SER A 62 12.65 17.59 0.90
CA SER A 62 11.74 17.73 -0.25
C SER A 62 11.31 16.37 -0.81
N ILE A 63 10.24 16.35 -1.60
CA ILE A 63 9.72 15.13 -2.25
C ILE A 63 10.78 14.52 -3.17
N ARG A 64 11.48 15.35 -3.97
CA ARG A 64 12.64 14.92 -4.76
C ARG A 64 13.76 14.30 -3.91
N HIS A 65 14.05 14.87 -2.75
CA HIS A 65 15.04 14.33 -1.83
C HIS A 65 14.58 12.96 -1.25
N ALA A 66 13.28 12.80 -0.95
CA ALA A 66 12.71 11.51 -0.54
C ALA A 66 12.84 10.44 -1.64
N ILE A 67 12.52 10.79 -2.89
CA ILE A 67 12.66 9.90 -4.07
C ILE A 67 14.11 9.43 -4.25
N VAL A 68 15.09 10.34 -4.09
CA VAL A 68 16.52 10.02 -4.21
C VAL A 68 17.01 9.14 -3.06
N MET A 69 16.57 9.39 -1.82
CA MET A 69 17.04 8.66 -0.64
C MET A 69 16.40 7.29 -0.46
N LEU A 70 15.11 7.15 -0.79
CA LEU A 70 14.39 5.90 -0.61
C LEU A 70 14.31 5.03 -1.86
N GLY A 71 14.45 5.64 -3.05
CA GLY A 71 14.11 5.01 -4.32
C GLY A 71 12.62 5.14 -4.67
N MET A 72 12.32 5.05 -5.96
CA MET A 72 10.95 5.29 -6.45
C MET A 72 9.96 4.20 -6.04
N ALA A 73 10.40 2.96 -5.80
CA ALA A 73 9.51 1.90 -5.31
C ALA A 73 8.94 2.26 -3.93
N GLN A 74 9.78 2.72 -3.01
CA GLN A 74 9.41 3.10 -1.65
C GLN A 74 8.53 4.36 -1.64
N VAL A 75 8.84 5.37 -2.48
CA VAL A 75 7.96 6.56 -2.61
C VAL A 75 6.61 6.21 -3.25
N ARG A 76 6.55 5.29 -4.23
CA ARG A 76 5.30 4.73 -4.76
C ARG A 76 4.45 4.12 -3.63
N GLN A 77 5.06 3.30 -2.78
CA GLN A 77 4.38 2.65 -1.65
C GLN A 77 3.86 3.65 -0.61
N LEU A 78 4.66 4.65 -0.24
CA LEU A 78 4.23 5.70 0.69
C LEU A 78 3.14 6.60 0.09
N ALA A 79 3.27 6.99 -1.18
CA ALA A 79 2.26 7.78 -1.87
C ALA A 79 0.91 7.03 -1.91
N MET A 80 0.91 5.73 -2.18
CA MET A 80 -0.30 4.89 -2.11
C MET A 80 -0.94 4.89 -0.70
N LEU A 81 -0.15 4.65 0.36
CA LEU A 81 -0.63 4.66 1.75
C LEU A 81 -1.26 6.00 2.15
N LEU A 82 -0.56 7.09 1.88
CA LEU A 82 -1.01 8.45 2.22
C LEU A 82 -2.25 8.85 1.42
N THR A 83 -2.30 8.43 0.15
CA THR A 83 -3.46 8.65 -0.72
C THR A 83 -4.71 7.98 -0.14
N MET A 84 -4.57 6.76 0.36
CA MET A 84 -5.67 6.08 1.05
C MET A 84 -6.05 6.88 2.31
N ALA A 85 -5.08 7.21 3.17
CA ALA A 85 -5.28 7.97 4.41
C ALA A 85 -6.02 9.31 4.24
N GLY A 86 -5.65 10.12 3.23
CA GLY A 86 -6.21 11.45 3.00
C GLY A 86 -7.53 11.49 2.21
N SER A 87 -8.03 10.34 1.75
CA SER A 87 -9.19 10.26 0.84
C SER A 87 -10.55 10.07 1.53
N SER A 88 -10.56 9.88 2.84
CA SER A 88 -11.76 9.73 3.67
C SER A 88 -11.60 10.53 4.97
N GLU A 89 -12.65 11.23 5.40
CA GLU A 89 -12.70 11.96 6.70
C GLU A 89 -12.64 10.99 7.91
N SER A 90 -12.72 9.69 7.66
CA SER A 90 -12.66 8.61 8.64
C SER A 90 -12.02 7.36 8.02
N VAL A 91 -10.78 7.45 7.54
CA VAL A 91 -9.97 6.22 7.42
C VAL A 91 -9.69 5.79 8.85
N ASP A 92 -10.32 4.71 9.29
CA ASP A 92 -10.02 4.13 10.59
C ASP A 92 -8.51 3.89 10.67
N ASP A 93 -7.89 4.43 11.71
CA ASP A 93 -6.46 4.36 12.01
C ASP A 93 -5.95 2.89 11.92
N GLU A 94 -6.83 1.94 12.26
CA GLU A 94 -6.65 0.50 12.16
C GLU A 94 -6.58 -0.03 10.71
N LEU A 95 -7.37 0.51 9.77
CA LEU A 95 -7.33 0.11 8.35
C LEU A 95 -6.00 0.50 7.70
N LEU A 96 -5.39 1.61 8.11
CA LEU A 96 -4.07 2.02 7.65
C LEU A 96 -2.98 1.05 8.15
N VAL A 97 -3.04 0.68 9.43
CA VAL A 97 -2.13 -0.33 10.02
C VAL A 97 -2.32 -1.68 9.34
N LEU A 98 -3.57 -2.09 9.07
CA LEU A 98 -3.88 -3.33 8.36
C LEU A 98 -3.31 -3.34 6.93
N ALA A 99 -3.50 -2.27 6.18
CA ALA A 99 -2.99 -2.14 4.81
C ALA A 99 -1.46 -2.19 4.77
N ALA A 100 -0.80 -1.47 5.68
CA ALA A 100 0.66 -1.48 5.84
C ALA A 100 1.19 -2.87 6.25
N THR A 101 0.52 -3.53 7.19
CA THR A 101 0.86 -4.89 7.66
C THR A 101 0.77 -5.90 6.52
N ARG A 102 -0.36 -5.92 5.79
CA ARG A 102 -0.56 -6.81 4.64
C ARG A 102 0.45 -6.58 3.54
N ALA A 103 0.73 -5.31 3.20
CA ALA A 103 1.75 -4.96 2.21
C ALA A 103 3.13 -5.50 2.61
N ARG A 104 3.51 -5.31 3.87
CA ARG A 104 4.80 -5.75 4.40
C ARG A 104 4.92 -7.27 4.40
N MET A 105 3.94 -7.97 4.97
CA MET A 105 3.88 -9.44 4.96
C MET A 105 3.92 -10.00 3.54
N ALA A 106 3.07 -9.50 2.64
CA ALA A 106 3.02 -9.96 1.25
C ALA A 106 4.38 -9.77 0.54
N SER A 107 5.08 -8.66 0.80
CA SER A 107 6.42 -8.45 0.24
C SER A 107 7.50 -9.39 0.78
N GLN A 108 7.38 -9.83 2.03
CA GLN A 108 8.34 -10.74 2.68
C GLN A 108 8.08 -12.20 2.34
N LEU A 109 6.80 -12.59 2.15
CA LEU A 109 6.37 -13.93 1.75
C LEU A 109 6.44 -14.16 0.22
N ALA A 110 6.86 -13.16 -0.54
CA ALA A 110 7.04 -13.22 -1.99
C ALA A 110 8.45 -13.68 -2.35
N GLU A 111 8.63 -14.97 -2.55
CA GLU A 111 9.89 -15.54 -3.03
C GLU A 111 9.98 -15.46 -4.56
N GLY A 112 10.87 -14.63 -5.09
CA GLY A 112 11.09 -14.52 -6.54
C GLY A 112 11.86 -13.28 -6.95
N ASP A 113 11.57 -12.79 -8.16
CA ASP A 113 12.14 -11.55 -8.66
C ASP A 113 11.54 -10.30 -8.01
N LEU A 114 12.16 -9.14 -8.27
CA LEU A 114 11.72 -7.86 -7.73
C LEU A 114 10.31 -7.47 -8.21
N ASP A 115 9.87 -7.94 -9.38
CA ASP A 115 8.54 -7.63 -9.91
C ASP A 115 7.46 -8.38 -9.12
N LEU A 116 7.71 -9.63 -8.72
CA LEU A 116 6.86 -10.39 -7.82
C LEU A 116 6.79 -9.75 -6.44
N VAL A 117 7.93 -9.38 -5.84
CA VAL A 117 8.00 -8.75 -4.51
C VAL A 117 7.26 -7.41 -4.49
N ASN A 118 7.52 -6.54 -5.47
CA ASN A 118 6.85 -5.24 -5.58
C ASN A 118 5.34 -5.39 -5.89
N GLY A 119 4.98 -6.36 -6.73
CA GLY A 119 3.60 -6.70 -7.03
C GLY A 119 2.84 -7.22 -5.80
N ALA A 120 3.47 -8.08 -5.00
CA ALA A 120 2.90 -8.60 -3.76
C ALA A 120 2.72 -7.51 -2.70
N TYR A 121 3.70 -6.63 -2.53
CA TYR A 121 3.55 -5.44 -1.69
C TYR A 121 2.33 -4.62 -2.13
N THR A 122 2.25 -4.28 -3.43
CA THR A 122 1.18 -3.44 -3.97
C THR A 122 -0.18 -4.10 -3.79
N ALA A 123 -0.29 -5.40 -4.02
CA ALA A 123 -1.53 -6.15 -3.81
C ALA A 123 -1.92 -6.21 -2.31
N GLY A 124 -0.94 -6.36 -1.40
CA GLY A 124 -1.20 -6.33 0.04
C GLY A 124 -1.72 -4.97 0.51
N LEU A 125 -1.14 -3.88 0.00
CA LEU A 125 -1.56 -2.52 0.31
C LEU A 125 -2.97 -2.21 -0.21
N LEU A 126 -3.23 -2.50 -1.49
CA LEU A 126 -4.51 -2.19 -2.13
C LEU A 126 -5.64 -3.15 -1.71
N SER A 127 -5.36 -4.18 -0.89
CA SER A 127 -6.33 -5.19 -0.44
C SER A 127 -7.47 -4.68 0.45
N VAL A 128 -7.43 -3.42 0.89
CA VAL A 128 -8.49 -2.80 1.72
C VAL A 128 -9.21 -1.64 1.00
N LEU A 129 -8.92 -1.38 -0.28
CA LEU A 129 -9.53 -0.26 -1.02
C LEU A 129 -11.06 -0.34 -1.07
N ASP A 130 -11.63 -1.53 -1.25
CA ASP A 130 -13.08 -1.75 -1.30
C ASP A 130 -13.77 -1.43 0.03
N VAL A 131 -13.10 -1.75 1.15
CA VAL A 131 -13.52 -1.36 2.49
C VAL A 131 -13.44 0.16 2.66
N VAL A 132 -12.31 0.79 2.29
CA VAL A 132 -12.06 2.24 2.45
C VAL A 132 -13.01 3.11 1.59
N PHE A 133 -13.27 2.71 0.35
CA PHE A 133 -14.08 3.48 -0.61
C PHE A 133 -15.54 3.01 -0.73
N HIS A 134 -15.94 1.99 0.05
CA HIS A 134 -17.31 1.42 0.08
C HIS A 134 -17.89 1.10 -1.32
N CYS A 135 -17.05 0.67 -2.26
CA CYS A 135 -17.42 0.28 -3.62
C CYS A 135 -16.63 -0.95 -4.05
N SER A 136 -17.01 -1.56 -5.19
CA SER A 136 -16.42 -2.85 -5.54
C SER A 136 -14.94 -2.72 -5.97
N MET A 137 -14.11 -3.69 -5.58
CA MET A 137 -12.72 -3.78 -6.05
C MET A 137 -12.63 -3.74 -7.58
N HIS A 138 -13.62 -4.31 -8.28
CA HIS A 138 -13.68 -4.27 -9.74
C HIS A 138 -13.84 -2.84 -10.31
N GLU A 139 -14.68 -2.00 -9.70
CA GLU A 139 -14.83 -0.59 -10.07
C GLU A 139 -13.56 0.20 -9.73
N LEU A 140 -13.00 0.00 -8.53
CA LEU A 140 -11.78 0.66 -8.07
C LEU A 140 -10.58 0.38 -8.98
N LEU A 141 -10.43 -0.88 -9.42
CA LEU A 141 -9.33 -1.24 -10.32
C LEU A 141 -9.60 -0.87 -11.79
N SER A 142 -10.82 -0.52 -12.20
CA SER A 142 -11.09 -0.20 -13.61
C SER A 142 -10.30 1.03 -14.10
N ASP A 143 -10.14 2.03 -13.23
CA ASP A 143 -9.47 3.30 -13.51
C ASP A 143 -7.95 3.28 -13.15
N LEU A 144 -7.43 2.18 -12.57
CA LEU A 144 -6.03 2.07 -12.13
C LEU A 144 -5.13 1.27 -13.11
N PRO A 145 -4.00 1.81 -13.59
CA PRO A 145 -3.05 1.13 -14.48
C PRO A 145 -2.13 0.14 -13.73
N LEU A 146 -2.73 -0.86 -13.08
CA LEU A 146 -2.00 -1.92 -12.37
C LEU A 146 -1.48 -3.02 -13.32
N PRO A 147 -0.31 -3.62 -13.02
CA PRO A 147 0.14 -4.84 -13.69
C PRO A 147 -0.91 -5.96 -13.63
N GLN A 148 -1.04 -6.74 -14.72
CA GLN A 148 -2.07 -7.78 -14.82
C GLN A 148 -1.97 -8.83 -13.69
N ALA A 149 -0.76 -9.12 -13.19
CA ALA A 149 -0.55 -10.03 -12.06
C ALA A 149 -1.16 -9.49 -10.75
N VAL A 150 -0.99 -8.20 -10.45
CA VAL A 150 -1.59 -7.54 -9.28
C VAL A 150 -3.12 -7.51 -9.40
N ARG A 151 -3.63 -7.15 -10.59
CA ARG A 151 -5.09 -7.15 -10.86
C ARG A 151 -5.72 -8.53 -10.66
N ARG A 152 -5.10 -9.59 -11.18
CA ARG A 152 -5.57 -10.99 -11.01
C ARG A 152 -5.53 -11.47 -9.56
N ALA A 153 -4.56 -11.01 -8.79
CA ALA A 153 -4.49 -11.33 -7.36
C ALA A 153 -5.59 -10.64 -6.56
N LEU A 154 -5.88 -9.36 -6.86
CA LEU A 154 -6.91 -8.58 -6.16
C LEU A 154 -8.35 -8.93 -6.55
N LEU A 155 -8.60 -9.28 -7.83
CA LEU A 155 -9.94 -9.63 -8.30
C LEU A 155 -10.27 -11.12 -8.19
N ASP A 156 -9.33 -11.98 -8.61
CA ASP A 156 -9.58 -13.41 -8.79
C ASP A 156 -8.88 -14.27 -7.71
N GLY A 157 -8.10 -13.66 -6.82
CA GLY A 157 -7.24 -14.38 -5.85
C GLY A 157 -6.14 -15.23 -6.50
N SER A 158 -5.81 -14.98 -7.78
CA SER A 158 -5.08 -15.95 -8.61
C SER A 158 -3.62 -15.59 -8.90
N GLY A 159 -2.85 -16.61 -9.28
CA GLY A 159 -1.42 -16.50 -9.62
C GLY A 159 -0.50 -16.36 -8.39
N PRO A 160 0.82 -16.16 -8.61
CA PRO A 160 1.80 -16.13 -7.51
C PRO A 160 1.49 -15.07 -6.44
N ILE A 161 1.09 -13.86 -6.85
CA ILE A 161 0.69 -12.79 -5.92
C ILE A 161 -0.61 -13.13 -5.19
N GLY A 162 -1.57 -13.77 -5.86
CA GLY A 162 -2.81 -14.26 -5.23
C GLY A 162 -2.55 -15.31 -4.15
N ASN A 163 -1.62 -16.24 -4.40
CA ASN A 163 -1.20 -17.24 -3.41
C ASN A 163 -0.55 -16.60 -2.17
N VAL A 164 0.26 -15.55 -2.37
CA VAL A 164 0.86 -14.77 -1.28
C VAL A 164 -0.22 -14.08 -0.45
N LEU A 165 -1.18 -13.38 -1.08
CA LEU A 165 -2.31 -12.77 -0.36
C LEU A 165 -3.16 -13.80 0.38
N ALA A 166 -3.38 -14.98 -0.22
CA ALA A 166 -4.11 -16.06 0.44
C ALA A 166 -3.41 -16.55 1.72
N ALA A 167 -2.07 -16.57 1.75
CA ALA A 167 -1.31 -16.89 2.97
C ALA A 167 -1.45 -15.79 4.04
N VAL A 168 -1.39 -14.50 3.64
CA VAL A 168 -1.63 -13.37 4.55
C VAL A 168 -3.03 -13.44 5.17
N TYR A 169 -4.08 -13.62 4.36
CA TYR A 169 -5.45 -13.75 4.87
C TYR A 169 -5.68 -15.00 5.72
N ALA A 170 -5.01 -16.12 5.41
CA ALA A 170 -5.06 -17.32 6.24
C ALA A 170 -4.41 -17.09 7.60
N PHE A 171 -3.30 -16.34 7.66
CA PHE A 171 -2.65 -15.94 8.90
C PHE A 171 -3.56 -15.05 9.77
N GLU A 172 -4.14 -13.99 9.20
CA GLU A 172 -5.08 -13.10 9.89
C GLU A 172 -6.29 -13.83 10.48
N ARG A 173 -6.74 -14.89 9.81
CA ARG A 173 -7.90 -15.71 10.23
C ARG A 173 -7.52 -16.87 11.18
N ALA A 174 -6.23 -17.03 11.49
CA ALA A 174 -5.68 -18.19 12.18
C ALA A 174 -6.07 -19.54 11.53
N ASP A 175 -6.23 -19.57 10.20
CA ASP A 175 -6.56 -20.77 9.43
C ASP A 175 -5.29 -21.62 9.20
N THR A 176 -4.95 -22.41 10.22
CA THR A 176 -3.77 -23.28 10.22
C THR A 176 -3.78 -24.30 9.10
N ALA A 177 -4.97 -24.78 8.68
CA ALA A 177 -5.09 -25.74 7.58
C ALA A 177 -4.84 -25.10 6.21
N ALA A 178 -5.24 -23.84 6.02
CA ALA A 178 -4.89 -23.09 4.83
C ALA A 178 -3.40 -22.70 4.81
N LEU A 179 -2.82 -22.31 5.96
CA LEU A 179 -1.40 -22.01 6.07
C LEU A 179 -0.52 -23.20 5.72
N GLU A 180 -0.75 -24.37 6.33
CA GLU A 180 0.01 -25.60 6.07
C GLU A 180 0.01 -25.99 4.58
N ARG A 181 -1.09 -25.72 3.88
CA ARG A 181 -1.23 -25.98 2.44
C ARG A 181 -0.56 -24.93 1.54
N LEU A 182 -0.41 -23.68 2.00
CA LEU A 182 0.09 -22.55 1.20
C LEU A 182 1.57 -22.23 1.48
N ARG A 183 2.00 -22.49 2.71
CA ARG A 183 3.26 -22.10 3.35
C ARG A 183 3.62 -23.15 4.44
N PRO A 184 3.83 -24.42 4.08
CA PRO A 184 4.19 -25.48 5.03
C PRO A 184 5.50 -25.13 5.76
N ASP A 185 5.58 -25.49 7.04
CA ASP A 185 6.73 -25.22 7.93
C ASP A 185 7.15 -23.73 8.15
N GLU A 186 6.58 -22.76 7.40
CA GLU A 186 6.92 -21.33 7.47
C GLU A 186 6.25 -20.56 8.63
N GLY A 187 5.70 -21.26 9.63
CA GLY A 187 4.92 -20.66 10.72
C GLY A 187 5.68 -19.61 11.55
N GLU A 188 7.02 -19.67 11.59
CA GLU A 188 7.87 -18.66 12.22
C GLU A 188 8.04 -17.41 11.33
N VAL A 189 8.39 -17.61 10.05
CA VAL A 189 8.51 -16.54 9.04
C VAL A 189 7.22 -15.72 8.95
N LEU A 190 6.06 -16.38 8.97
CA LEU A 190 4.75 -15.73 8.96
C LEU A 190 4.51 -14.83 10.19
N ARG A 191 4.96 -15.25 11.39
CA ARG A 191 4.84 -14.47 12.62
C ARG A 191 5.77 -13.26 12.62
N ASP A 192 7.02 -13.45 12.20
CA ASP A 192 8.02 -12.38 12.12
C ASP A 192 7.63 -11.32 11.09
N ALA A 193 7.12 -11.75 9.93
CA ALA A 193 6.60 -10.86 8.89
C ALA A 193 5.37 -10.07 9.37
N PHE A 194 4.46 -10.71 10.12
CA PHE A 194 3.32 -10.02 10.73
C PHE A 194 3.77 -8.99 11.77
N GLY A 195 4.65 -9.36 12.70
CA GLY A 195 5.18 -8.47 13.73
C GLY A 195 5.85 -7.22 13.13
N ALA A 196 6.78 -7.43 12.19
CA ALA A 196 7.43 -6.34 11.47
C ALA A 196 6.46 -5.48 10.63
N GLY A 197 5.37 -6.07 10.12
CA GLY A 197 4.30 -5.36 9.43
C GLY A 197 3.49 -4.45 10.36
N VAL A 198 3.09 -4.96 11.53
CA VAL A 198 2.33 -4.21 12.54
C VAL A 198 3.17 -3.07 13.12
N GLU A 199 4.41 -3.33 13.51
CA GLU A 199 5.34 -2.30 14.03
C GLU A 199 5.53 -1.15 13.03
N TRP A 200 5.63 -1.49 11.74
CA TRP A 200 5.77 -0.50 10.68
C TRP A 200 4.47 0.28 10.44
N GLY A 201 3.33 -0.40 10.40
CA GLY A 201 2.01 0.24 10.28
C GLY A 201 1.71 1.21 11.43
N GLU A 202 1.96 0.78 12.67
CA GLU A 202 1.81 1.62 13.87
C GLU A 202 2.73 2.84 13.83
N SER A 203 3.96 2.70 13.34
CA SER A 203 4.86 3.86 13.16
C SER A 203 4.32 4.88 12.15
N ILE A 204 3.76 4.42 11.02
CA ILE A 204 3.14 5.33 10.04
C ILE A 204 1.93 6.02 10.68
N ARG A 205 1.08 5.27 11.37
CA ARG A 205 -0.10 5.79 12.08
C ARG A 205 0.30 6.86 13.11
N LEU A 206 1.28 6.58 13.96
CA LEU A 206 1.82 7.53 14.95
C LEU A 206 2.46 8.76 14.28
N ALA A 207 3.17 8.59 13.16
CA ALA A 207 3.71 9.70 12.39
C ALA A 207 2.57 10.59 11.86
N LEU A 208 1.48 10.02 11.37
CA LEU A 208 0.33 10.79 10.88
C LEU A 208 -0.48 11.45 12.00
N ALA A 209 -0.75 10.73 13.09
CA ALA A 209 -1.59 11.19 14.20
C ALA A 209 -1.02 12.36 15.04
N GLY A 210 0.30 12.59 15.01
CA GLY A 210 0.94 13.69 15.75
C GLY A 210 0.73 15.08 15.12
N VAL A 211 -0.51 15.52 15.00
CA VAL A 211 -0.93 16.88 14.54
C VAL A 211 -1.18 17.79 15.75
#